data_AF-A0A3A0ASG3-F1
#
_entry.id   AF-A0A3A0ASG3-F1
#
_cell.length_a   1.000
_cell.length_b   1.000
_cell.length_c   1.000
_cell.angle_alpha   90.00
_cell.angle_beta   90.00
_cell.angle_gamma   90.00
#
_symmetry.space_group_name_H-M   'P 1'
#
loop_
_entity.id
_entity.type
_entity.pdbx_description
1 polymer ?
#
loop_
_entity_poly.entity_id
_entity_poly.type
_entity_poly.pdbx_seq_one_letter_code
_entity_poly.pdbx_strand_id
1 'polypeptide(L)'
;MSSGRADLAARARSTTAIPFVVLLVLLLVGPLLSQPARASEADHATAVAALNWLRQQQQPDGSFSAFGGPGDPGTTADAAFAFASANIDPHHVRAPGGVDVVTYLSSHIDAVTADPGLAGKVALALYASGVAVEDPRLRALVAAIEAGYDAVTQQYGPSFYGHLYAVLALDTLGGALQVGAVERIYTAQTPEGSWGFTGDATSGTGDSNTTALAIQTLVAIDGERNLTWAGLDYLRSLQDDRGAVAYDNNFPPLTGDANSTALAVQAFLAAGEDPRTLPKGDLLEALLTFRNDSGAFHYQGAFPDDSLLATTQAVPALMLAVYPIPPVEVTNALADAAAPALPLAGCEFHAITAHNVCGLFAEYWAANGGLAIFGYPLTEAVDFQGQRVQYFERARFEWHPENAGTQWEVLLTRLGADEVARVYADRTGSAEPRAECRFEGVTRHNICQPFVSIWDSLGGLPVFGYPLTEPFEENGMIVQYFERTRFEWQPGAWPDRMDVLFGRLGAEALERELAR
;
A
#
# COMPACT_ATOMS: atom_id res chain seq x y z
N MET A 1 -34.87 21.66 -77.88
CA MET A 1 -34.86 23.09 -78.24
C MET A 1 -33.72 23.76 -77.50
N SER A 2 -32.82 24.34 -78.28
CA SER A 2 -31.60 25.05 -77.87
C SER A 2 -31.94 26.49 -77.45
N SER A 3 -31.40 26.95 -76.33
CA SER A 3 -30.87 28.31 -76.08
C SER A 3 -30.65 28.47 -74.57
N GLY A 4 -29.56 28.99 -74.04
CA GLY A 4 -28.43 29.67 -74.63
C GLY A 4 -27.35 29.87 -73.55
N ARG A 5 -26.10 29.99 -74.00
CA ARG A 5 -24.97 30.47 -73.21
C ARG A 5 -24.90 32.00 -73.34
N ALA A 6 -24.80 32.69 -72.22
CA ALA A 6 -23.93 33.85 -71.97
C ALA A 6 -24.35 34.49 -70.63
N ASP A 7 -23.51 34.46 -69.60
CA ASP A 7 -22.61 35.59 -69.34
C ASP A 7 -21.68 35.30 -68.15
N LEU A 8 -20.44 35.74 -68.31
CA LEU A 8 -19.34 35.61 -67.37
C LEU A 8 -19.28 36.81 -66.41
N ALA A 9 -18.83 36.50 -65.19
CA ALA A 9 -18.14 37.38 -64.25
C ALA A 9 -18.93 38.47 -63.50
N ALA A 10 -19.27 38.20 -62.24
CA ALA A 10 -18.70 38.89 -61.06
C ALA A 10 -19.44 38.50 -59.77
N ARG A 11 -18.70 37.89 -58.83
CA ARG A 11 -18.84 37.93 -57.35
C ARG A 11 -18.18 36.67 -56.78
N ALA A 12 -16.93 36.78 -56.36
CA ALA A 12 -16.57 37.08 -54.97
C ALA A 12 -16.90 35.90 -54.04
N ARG A 13 -15.82 35.24 -53.62
CA ARG A 13 -15.73 34.13 -52.67
C ARG A 13 -16.50 34.45 -51.38
N SER A 14 -17.28 33.49 -50.90
CA SER A 14 -17.76 33.42 -49.52
C SER A 14 -18.11 31.97 -49.18
N THR A 15 -17.10 31.11 -49.12
CA THR A 15 -17.18 29.90 -48.30
C THR A 15 -16.88 30.34 -46.87
N THR A 16 -17.92 30.40 -46.04
CA THR A 16 -17.79 30.53 -44.58
C THR A 16 -17.00 29.34 -44.06
N ALA A 17 -15.70 29.55 -43.90
CA ALA A 17 -14.86 28.71 -43.08
C ALA A 17 -15.38 28.81 -41.65
N ILE A 18 -15.97 27.71 -41.16
CA ILE A 18 -16.12 27.50 -39.72
C ILE A 18 -14.70 27.53 -39.15
N PRO A 19 -14.36 28.43 -38.22
CA PRO A 19 -12.99 28.55 -37.76
C PRO A 19 -12.62 27.28 -36.97
N PHE A 20 -11.54 26.65 -37.41
CA PHE A 20 -10.83 25.52 -36.81
C PHE A 20 -10.42 25.74 -35.34
N VAL A 21 -10.71 26.91 -34.78
CA VAL A 21 -10.39 27.34 -33.41
C VAL A 21 -11.36 26.76 -32.38
N VAL A 22 -12.62 26.46 -32.74
CA VAL A 22 -13.59 25.91 -31.75
C VAL A 22 -13.34 24.42 -31.48
N LEU A 23 -12.77 23.68 -32.43
CA LEU A 23 -12.44 22.26 -32.24
C LEU A 23 -11.15 22.07 -31.41
N LEU A 24 -10.26 23.06 -31.38
CA LEU A 24 -9.02 23.01 -30.59
C LEU A 24 -9.24 23.37 -29.10
N VAL A 25 -10.25 24.19 -28.79
CA VAL A 25 -10.58 24.55 -27.40
C VAL A 25 -11.28 23.40 -26.66
N LEU A 26 -12.00 22.52 -27.37
CA LEU A 26 -12.60 21.31 -26.79
C LEU A 26 -11.58 20.16 -26.57
N LEU A 27 -10.35 20.27 -27.09
CA LEU A 27 -9.26 19.32 -26.83
C LEU A 27 -8.30 19.79 -25.72
N LEU A 28 -8.41 21.05 -25.27
CA LEU A 28 -7.61 21.61 -24.18
C LEU A 28 -8.34 21.64 -22.83
N VAL A 29 -9.63 21.31 -22.81
CA VAL A 29 -10.35 20.91 -21.60
C VAL A 29 -10.57 19.41 -21.71
N GLY A 30 -9.49 18.64 -21.51
CA GLY A 30 -9.67 17.24 -21.13
C GLY A 30 -10.60 17.21 -19.90
N PRO A 31 -11.42 16.15 -19.71
CA PRO A 31 -12.01 15.97 -18.40
C PRO A 31 -10.85 16.07 -17.41
N LEU A 32 -10.97 16.96 -16.43
CA LEU A 32 -10.25 16.82 -15.18
C LEU A 32 -10.69 15.45 -14.67
N LEU A 33 -9.98 14.41 -15.12
CA LEU A 33 -10.03 13.11 -14.50
C LEU A 33 -9.62 13.43 -13.07
N SER A 34 -10.59 13.41 -12.17
CA SER A 34 -10.34 13.40 -10.74
C SER A 34 -9.27 12.34 -10.55
N GLN A 35 -8.04 12.75 -10.23
CA GLN A 35 -7.05 11.77 -9.85
C GLN A 35 -7.65 11.00 -8.69
N PRO A 36 -7.57 9.65 -8.68
CA PRO A 36 -8.03 8.89 -7.53
C PRO A 36 -7.38 9.51 -6.29
N ALA A 37 -8.17 9.70 -5.24
CA ALA A 37 -7.66 10.21 -3.98
C ALA A 37 -6.46 9.35 -3.59
N ARG A 38 -5.30 9.98 -3.39
CA ARG A 38 -4.12 9.31 -2.83
C ARG A 38 -4.09 9.58 -1.34
N ALA A 39 -3.64 8.59 -0.58
CA ALA A 39 -3.34 8.77 0.83
C ALA A 39 -2.37 9.94 0.99
N SER A 40 -2.58 10.79 2.00
CA SER A 40 -1.60 11.83 2.28
C SER A 40 -0.30 11.18 2.78
N GLU A 41 0.79 11.92 2.70
CA GLU A 41 2.08 11.47 3.25
C GLU A 41 1.95 11.12 4.75
N ALA A 42 1.18 11.89 5.52
CA ALA A 42 0.93 11.63 6.93
C ALA A 42 0.07 10.36 7.18
N ASP A 43 -0.90 10.07 6.32
CA ASP A 43 -1.73 8.86 6.43
C ASP A 43 -0.88 7.62 6.13
N HIS A 44 -0.10 7.67 5.04
CA HIS A 44 0.80 6.59 4.66
C HIS A 44 1.86 6.34 5.74
N ALA A 45 2.45 7.41 6.28
CA ALA A 45 3.37 7.36 7.41
C ALA A 45 2.81 6.58 8.59
N THR A 46 1.58 6.91 8.98
CA THR A 46 0.90 6.29 10.10
C THR A 46 0.56 4.83 9.81
N ALA A 47 0.13 4.50 8.59
CA ALA A 47 -0.12 3.13 8.16
C ALA A 47 1.16 2.26 8.20
N VAL A 48 2.30 2.79 7.76
CA VAL A 48 3.59 2.08 7.81
C VAL A 48 4.02 1.81 9.25
N ALA A 49 3.87 2.78 10.16
CA ALA A 49 4.15 2.58 11.58
C ALA A 49 3.26 1.47 12.18
N ALA A 50 1.96 1.48 11.86
CA ALA A 50 1.01 0.44 12.27
C ALA A 50 1.38 -0.96 11.73
N LEU A 51 1.80 -1.05 10.47
CA LEU A 51 2.24 -2.31 9.84
C LEU A 51 3.54 -2.84 10.47
N ASN A 52 4.47 -1.96 10.84
CA ASN A 52 5.69 -2.32 11.56
C ASN A 52 5.39 -2.82 12.98
N TRP A 53 4.42 -2.21 13.66
CA TRP A 53 3.92 -2.72 14.93
C TRP A 53 3.24 -4.07 14.75
N LEU A 54 2.39 -4.25 13.72
CA LEU A 54 1.71 -5.51 13.43
C LEU A 54 2.72 -6.65 13.21
N ARG A 55 3.80 -6.43 12.44
CA ARG A 55 4.84 -7.46 12.25
C ARG A 55 5.42 -7.99 13.57
N GLN A 56 5.47 -7.16 14.62
CA GLN A 56 5.95 -7.56 15.95
C GLN A 56 4.91 -8.40 16.74
N GLN A 57 3.64 -8.35 16.35
CA GLN A 57 2.56 -9.10 16.99
C GLN A 57 2.35 -10.50 16.39
N GLN A 58 3.00 -10.81 15.26
CA GLN A 58 2.82 -12.10 14.59
C GLN A 58 3.36 -13.24 15.46
N GLN A 59 2.56 -14.29 15.64
CA GLN A 59 2.97 -15.49 16.37
C GLN A 59 3.88 -16.38 15.49
N PRO A 60 4.69 -17.28 16.08
CA PRO A 60 5.60 -18.14 15.32
C PRO A 60 4.93 -19.04 14.27
N ASP A 61 3.66 -19.37 14.46
CA ASP A 61 2.85 -20.16 13.52
C ASP A 61 2.25 -19.33 12.38
N GLY A 62 2.57 -18.04 12.31
CA GLY A 62 2.12 -17.11 11.27
C GLY A 62 0.83 -16.36 11.59
N SER A 63 0.21 -16.67 12.74
CA SER A 63 -1.10 -16.15 13.13
C SER A 63 -1.06 -14.81 13.86
N PHE A 64 -2.24 -14.21 14.00
CA PHE A 64 -2.51 -13.05 14.84
C PHE A 64 -3.69 -13.33 15.79
N SER A 65 -3.75 -12.59 16.90
CA SER A 65 -4.78 -12.75 17.93
C SER A 65 -5.27 -11.38 18.42
N ALA A 66 -6.57 -11.10 18.26
CA ALA A 66 -7.12 -9.77 18.54
C ALA A 66 -7.06 -9.36 20.02
N PHE A 67 -7.20 -10.33 20.94
CA PHE A 67 -7.29 -10.09 22.38
C PHE A 67 -6.23 -10.86 23.17
N GLY A 68 -5.15 -11.28 22.49
CA GLY A 68 -4.14 -12.17 23.03
C GLY A 68 -4.60 -13.63 23.15
N GLY A 69 -3.64 -14.53 23.38
CA GLY A 69 -3.89 -15.98 23.41
C GLY A 69 -3.58 -16.64 22.06
N PRO A 70 -4.19 -17.81 21.76
CA PRO A 70 -3.97 -18.50 20.50
C PRO A 70 -4.33 -17.61 19.30
N GLY A 71 -3.61 -17.79 18.20
CA GLY A 71 -3.98 -17.20 16.93
C GLY A 71 -5.33 -17.69 16.43
N ASP A 72 -6.03 -16.83 15.69
CA ASP A 72 -7.29 -17.17 15.06
C ASP A 72 -7.32 -16.75 13.56
N PRO A 73 -7.98 -17.53 12.69
CA PRO A 73 -8.04 -17.23 11.25
C PRO A 73 -8.72 -15.90 10.90
N GLY A 74 -9.67 -15.44 11.72
CA GLY A 74 -10.43 -14.21 11.45
C GLY A 74 -9.58 -12.96 11.63
N THR A 75 -8.83 -12.89 12.73
CA THR A 75 -7.86 -11.83 12.99
C THR A 75 -6.68 -11.92 12.03
N THR A 76 -6.23 -13.13 11.72
CA THR A 76 -5.13 -13.33 10.76
C THR A 76 -5.52 -12.86 9.35
N ALA A 77 -6.80 -13.03 8.97
CA ALA A 77 -7.35 -12.45 7.75
C ALA A 77 -7.37 -10.90 7.80
N ASP A 78 -7.70 -10.28 8.94
CA ASP A 78 -7.60 -8.81 9.08
C ASP A 78 -6.17 -8.29 8.91
N ALA A 79 -5.18 -9.02 9.44
CA ALA A 79 -3.79 -8.68 9.23
C ALA A 79 -3.40 -8.81 7.74
N ALA A 80 -3.83 -9.87 7.06
CA ALA A 80 -3.60 -10.04 5.62
C ALA A 80 -4.19 -8.88 4.81
N PHE A 81 -5.41 -8.42 5.14
CA PHE A 81 -6.02 -7.24 4.53
C PHE A 81 -5.19 -5.97 4.77
N ALA A 82 -4.72 -5.75 6.00
CA ALA A 82 -3.86 -4.62 6.32
C ALA A 82 -2.58 -4.62 5.47
N PHE A 83 -1.85 -5.74 5.41
CA PHE A 83 -0.64 -5.85 4.59
C PHE A 83 -0.93 -5.68 3.09
N ALA A 84 -1.95 -6.37 2.57
CA ALA A 84 -2.31 -6.31 1.16
C ALA A 84 -2.73 -4.89 0.74
N SER A 85 -3.45 -4.16 1.59
CA SER A 85 -3.84 -2.76 1.32
C SER A 85 -2.64 -1.82 1.16
N ALA A 86 -1.49 -2.17 1.74
CA ALA A 86 -0.23 -1.44 1.62
C ALA A 86 0.72 -2.05 0.55
N ASN A 87 0.19 -2.91 -0.32
CA ASN A 87 0.96 -3.63 -1.33
C ASN A 87 2.15 -4.42 -0.73
N ILE A 88 1.99 -4.91 0.49
CA ILE A 88 2.91 -5.85 1.14
C ILE A 88 2.33 -7.24 0.92
N ASP A 89 3.04 -8.07 0.15
CA ASP A 89 2.68 -9.46 -0.06
C ASP A 89 2.63 -10.24 1.28
N PRO A 90 1.44 -10.72 1.70
CA PRO A 90 1.29 -11.49 2.94
C PRO A 90 2.10 -12.81 2.96
N HIS A 91 2.54 -13.34 1.80
CA HIS A 91 3.49 -14.46 1.73
C HIS A 91 4.88 -14.13 2.29
N HIS A 92 5.23 -12.84 2.36
CA HIS A 92 6.51 -12.38 2.91
C HIS A 92 6.41 -11.86 4.35
N VAL A 93 5.21 -11.83 4.92
CA VAL A 93 4.98 -11.45 6.33
C VAL A 93 5.22 -12.67 7.21
N ARG A 94 6.42 -12.76 7.78
CA ARG A 94 6.82 -13.84 8.69
C ARG A 94 7.67 -13.32 9.84
N ALA A 95 7.40 -13.83 11.04
CA ALA A 95 8.31 -13.70 12.17
C ALA A 95 9.63 -14.42 11.84
N PRO A 96 10.78 -14.00 12.42
CA PRO A 96 12.06 -14.68 12.19
C PRO A 96 11.98 -16.19 12.49
N GLY A 97 12.16 -17.02 11.45
CA GLY A 97 12.06 -18.49 11.56
C GLY A 97 10.63 -19.03 11.69
N GLY A 98 9.61 -18.18 11.55
CA GLY A 98 8.20 -18.53 11.62
C GLY A 98 7.56 -18.82 10.26
N VAL A 99 6.29 -19.18 10.31
CA VAL A 99 5.43 -19.43 9.14
C VAL A 99 4.83 -18.10 8.66
N ASP A 100 4.59 -17.96 7.36
CA ASP A 100 3.93 -16.78 6.81
C ASP A 100 2.40 -16.79 6.99
N VAL A 101 1.78 -15.62 6.87
CA VAL A 101 0.33 -15.42 7.05
C VAL A 101 -0.50 -16.32 6.15
N VAL A 102 -0.11 -16.46 4.88
CA VAL A 102 -0.86 -17.23 3.88
C VAL A 102 -0.77 -18.72 4.19
N THR A 103 0.40 -19.21 4.61
CA THR A 103 0.58 -20.60 5.03
C THR A 103 -0.26 -20.92 6.28
N TYR A 104 -0.33 -20.01 7.26
CA TYR A 104 -1.24 -20.19 8.40
C TYR A 104 -2.70 -20.31 7.95
N LEU A 105 -3.21 -19.34 7.19
CA LEU A 105 -4.60 -19.34 6.71
C LEU A 105 -4.91 -20.59 5.87
N SER A 106 -3.98 -20.99 5.00
CA SER A 106 -4.11 -22.19 4.16
C SER A 106 -4.20 -23.48 4.97
N SER A 107 -3.45 -23.57 6.07
CA SER A 107 -3.49 -24.75 6.96
C SER A 107 -4.74 -24.81 7.85
N HIS A 108 -5.52 -23.73 7.92
CA HIS A 108 -6.74 -23.61 8.72
C HIS A 108 -8.03 -23.59 7.90
N ILE A 109 -7.97 -23.88 6.58
CA ILE A 109 -9.15 -23.91 5.71
C ILE A 109 -10.24 -24.82 6.30
N ASP A 110 -9.89 -26.06 6.67
CA ASP A 110 -10.86 -27.00 7.23
C ASP A 110 -11.54 -26.48 8.50
N ALA A 111 -10.81 -25.72 9.33
CA ALA A 111 -11.31 -25.16 10.57
C ALA A 111 -12.34 -24.03 10.35
N VAL A 112 -12.32 -23.35 9.20
CA VAL A 112 -13.22 -22.22 8.92
C VAL A 112 -14.42 -22.59 8.06
N THR A 113 -14.40 -23.73 7.35
CA THR A 113 -15.50 -24.14 6.44
C THR A 113 -16.86 -24.32 7.12
N ALA A 114 -16.92 -24.50 8.44
CA ALA A 114 -18.18 -24.62 9.19
C ALA A 114 -18.91 -23.28 9.39
N ASP A 115 -18.23 -22.15 9.22
CA ASP A 115 -18.81 -20.81 9.30
C ASP A 115 -18.64 -20.10 7.94
N PRO A 116 -19.72 -19.99 7.14
CA PRO A 116 -19.67 -19.35 5.82
C PRO A 116 -19.13 -17.92 5.84
N GLY A 117 -19.37 -17.16 6.91
CA GLY A 117 -18.87 -15.80 7.02
C GLY A 117 -17.37 -15.75 7.27
N LEU A 118 -16.88 -16.60 8.18
CA LEU A 118 -15.44 -16.73 8.43
C LEU A 118 -14.71 -17.30 7.20
N ALA A 119 -15.30 -18.30 6.54
CA ALA A 119 -14.79 -18.84 5.28
C ALA A 119 -14.71 -17.76 4.20
N GLY A 120 -15.75 -16.92 4.06
CA GLY A 120 -15.75 -15.77 3.15
C GLY A 120 -14.64 -14.77 3.44
N LYS A 121 -14.47 -14.41 4.72
CA LYS A 121 -13.40 -13.51 5.15
C LYS A 121 -12.00 -14.07 4.86
N VAL A 122 -11.75 -15.34 5.17
CA VAL A 122 -10.47 -16.00 4.89
C VAL A 122 -10.23 -16.14 3.38
N ALA A 123 -11.27 -16.45 2.60
CA ALA A 123 -11.16 -16.54 1.15
C ALA A 123 -10.78 -15.19 0.53
N LEU A 124 -11.41 -14.10 0.96
CA LEU A 124 -11.06 -12.75 0.53
C LEU A 124 -9.63 -12.36 0.95
N ALA A 125 -9.17 -12.77 2.13
CA ALA A 125 -7.80 -12.52 2.57
C ALA A 125 -6.75 -13.27 1.73
N LEU A 126 -7.00 -14.54 1.41
CA LEU A 126 -6.15 -15.33 0.51
C LEU A 126 -6.13 -14.73 -0.91
N TYR A 127 -7.30 -14.30 -1.41
CA TYR A 127 -7.40 -13.58 -2.67
C TYR A 127 -6.60 -12.27 -2.66
N ALA A 128 -6.80 -11.44 -1.65
CA ALA A 128 -6.03 -10.21 -1.44
C ALA A 128 -4.51 -10.49 -1.34
N SER A 129 -4.12 -11.69 -0.89
CA SER A 129 -2.71 -12.12 -0.84
C SER A 129 -2.15 -12.64 -2.17
N GLY A 130 -2.89 -12.54 -3.27
CA GLY A 130 -2.45 -12.98 -4.60
C GLY A 130 -2.70 -14.46 -4.90
N VAL A 131 -3.46 -15.18 -4.06
CA VAL A 131 -3.87 -16.56 -4.38
C VAL A 131 -4.87 -16.53 -5.54
N ALA A 132 -4.53 -17.20 -6.64
CA ALA A 132 -5.37 -17.23 -7.85
C ALA A 132 -6.76 -17.81 -7.55
N VAL A 133 -7.80 -17.24 -8.16
CA VAL A 133 -9.21 -17.65 -7.97
C VAL A 133 -9.42 -19.14 -8.31
N GLU A 134 -8.62 -19.68 -9.22
CA GLU A 134 -8.64 -21.08 -9.61
C GLU A 134 -7.94 -22.02 -8.61
N ASP A 135 -7.25 -21.51 -7.58
CA ASP A 135 -6.54 -22.31 -6.60
C ASP A 135 -7.51 -23.23 -5.85
N PRO A 136 -7.20 -24.53 -5.70
CA PRO A 136 -8.05 -25.48 -4.98
C PRO A 136 -8.44 -25.04 -3.56
N ARG A 137 -7.58 -24.27 -2.89
CA ARG A 137 -7.85 -23.71 -1.55
C ARG A 137 -9.02 -22.73 -1.58
N LEU A 138 -9.01 -21.78 -2.51
CA LEU A 138 -10.11 -20.83 -2.67
C LEU A 138 -11.39 -21.53 -3.12
N ARG A 139 -11.29 -22.48 -4.07
CA ARG A 139 -12.46 -23.26 -4.50
C ARG A 139 -13.10 -24.06 -3.35
N ALA A 140 -12.30 -24.59 -2.43
CA ALA A 140 -12.81 -25.29 -1.26
C ALA A 140 -13.59 -24.36 -0.32
N LEU A 141 -13.08 -23.15 -0.08
CA LEU A 141 -13.78 -22.13 0.71
C LEU A 141 -15.06 -21.68 0.02
N VAL A 142 -15.03 -21.39 -1.29
CA VAL A 142 -16.22 -21.03 -2.08
C VAL A 142 -17.30 -22.11 -1.98
N ALA A 143 -16.93 -23.39 -2.17
CA ALA A 143 -17.87 -24.50 -2.06
C ALA A 143 -18.48 -24.62 -0.64
N ALA A 144 -17.70 -24.36 0.41
CA ALA A 144 -18.19 -24.34 1.78
C ALA A 144 -19.18 -23.19 2.04
N ILE A 145 -18.90 -22.00 1.49
CA ILE A 145 -19.81 -20.86 1.58
C ILE A 145 -21.13 -21.18 0.86
N GLU A 146 -21.09 -21.70 -0.37
CA GLU A 146 -22.27 -22.09 -1.14
C GLU A 146 -23.13 -23.11 -0.39
N ALA A 147 -22.50 -24.12 0.23
CA ALA A 147 -23.18 -25.14 1.02
C ALA A 147 -23.84 -24.59 2.30
N GLY A 148 -23.39 -23.43 2.77
CA GLY A 148 -23.89 -22.75 3.97
C GLY A 148 -25.11 -21.86 3.76
N TYR A 149 -25.69 -21.84 2.55
CA TYR A 149 -26.92 -21.08 2.28
C TYR A 149 -28.15 -21.73 2.92
N ASP A 150 -28.89 -20.95 3.69
CA ASP A 150 -30.19 -21.34 4.21
C ASP A 150 -31.30 -20.62 3.41
N ALA A 151 -32.14 -21.40 2.72
CA ALA A 151 -33.20 -20.87 1.87
C ALA A 151 -34.39 -20.26 2.64
N VAL A 152 -34.53 -20.55 3.94
CA VAL A 152 -35.57 -20.00 4.81
C VAL A 152 -35.15 -18.63 5.31
N THR A 153 -33.93 -18.51 5.82
CA THR A 153 -33.39 -17.23 6.28
C THR A 153 -32.84 -16.38 5.14
N GLN A 154 -32.66 -16.98 3.96
CA GLN A 154 -32.00 -16.39 2.79
C GLN A 154 -30.58 -15.92 3.07
N GLN A 155 -29.92 -16.53 4.05
CA GLN A 155 -28.65 -16.08 4.60
C GLN A 155 -27.57 -17.16 4.48
N TYR A 156 -26.31 -16.73 4.40
CA TYR A 156 -25.16 -17.62 4.55
C TYR A 156 -24.71 -17.60 6.01
N GLY A 157 -24.78 -18.75 6.69
CA GLY A 157 -24.36 -18.85 8.08
C GLY A 157 -25.24 -18.08 9.08
N PRO A 158 -24.86 -18.08 10.38
CA PRO A 158 -25.74 -17.65 11.46
C PRO A 158 -25.77 -16.13 11.71
N SER A 159 -24.75 -15.37 11.28
CA SER A 159 -24.68 -13.91 11.47
C SER A 159 -24.90 -13.17 10.15
N PHE A 160 -25.59 -12.03 10.20
CA PHE A 160 -25.76 -11.19 9.02
C PHE A 160 -24.44 -10.51 8.63
N TYR A 161 -23.63 -10.14 9.61
CA TYR A 161 -22.27 -9.65 9.38
C TYR A 161 -21.40 -10.66 8.60
N GLY A 162 -21.46 -11.94 8.98
CA GLY A 162 -20.78 -13.03 8.25
C GLY A 162 -21.37 -13.25 6.86
N HIS A 163 -22.70 -13.14 6.72
CA HIS A 163 -23.37 -13.22 5.42
C HIS A 163 -22.88 -12.17 4.41
N LEU A 164 -22.57 -10.94 4.84
CA LEU A 164 -22.00 -9.91 3.97
C LEU A 164 -20.62 -10.33 3.40
N TYR A 165 -19.75 -10.90 4.24
CA TYR A 165 -18.47 -11.46 3.78
C TYR A 165 -18.68 -12.65 2.83
N ALA A 166 -19.65 -13.51 3.09
CA ALA A 166 -19.98 -14.63 2.21
C ALA A 166 -20.46 -14.15 0.83
N VAL A 167 -21.38 -13.18 0.78
CA VAL A 167 -21.87 -12.59 -0.48
C VAL A 167 -20.71 -11.94 -1.24
N LEU A 168 -19.91 -11.12 -0.56
CA LEU A 168 -18.76 -10.45 -1.14
C LEU A 168 -17.74 -11.45 -1.70
N ALA A 169 -17.44 -12.53 -0.97
CA ALA A 169 -16.52 -13.56 -1.40
C ALA A 169 -17.03 -14.35 -2.62
N LEU A 170 -18.32 -14.72 -2.64
CA LEU A 170 -18.90 -15.43 -3.78
C LEU A 170 -18.88 -14.57 -5.05
N ASP A 171 -19.23 -13.29 -4.94
CA ASP A 171 -19.16 -12.36 -6.06
C ASP A 171 -17.72 -12.20 -6.59
N THR A 172 -16.78 -11.92 -5.68
CA THR A 172 -15.36 -11.70 -6.01
C THR A 172 -14.70 -12.93 -6.64
N LEU A 173 -15.05 -14.14 -6.16
CA LEU A 173 -14.36 -15.39 -6.50
C LEU A 173 -15.11 -16.24 -7.53
N GLY A 174 -16.16 -15.69 -8.15
CA GLY A 174 -16.93 -16.39 -9.19
C GLY A 174 -17.77 -17.57 -8.67
N GLY A 175 -18.19 -17.52 -7.40
CA GLY A 175 -19.12 -18.48 -6.80
C GLY A 175 -20.58 -18.24 -7.19
N ALA A 176 -21.44 -19.21 -6.90
CA ALA A 176 -22.86 -19.17 -7.20
C ALA A 176 -23.64 -18.33 -6.17
N LEU A 177 -23.76 -17.03 -6.44
CA LEU A 177 -24.53 -16.10 -5.62
C LEU A 177 -26.04 -16.33 -5.79
N GLN A 178 -26.73 -16.61 -4.68
CA GLN A 178 -28.19 -16.82 -4.67
C GLN A 178 -28.93 -15.48 -4.70
N VAL A 179 -29.96 -15.36 -5.53
CA VAL A 179 -30.81 -14.14 -5.58
C VAL A 179 -31.38 -13.80 -4.20
N GLY A 180 -31.84 -14.81 -3.46
CA GLY A 180 -32.34 -14.62 -2.08
C GLY A 180 -31.29 -14.05 -1.13
N ALA A 181 -30.01 -14.40 -1.31
CA ALA A 181 -28.93 -13.84 -0.50
C ALA A 181 -28.74 -12.33 -0.73
N VAL A 182 -28.97 -11.85 -1.96
CA VAL A 182 -28.91 -10.41 -2.26
C VAL A 182 -30.15 -9.70 -1.71
N GLU A 183 -31.35 -10.26 -1.90
CA GLU A 183 -32.61 -9.75 -1.33
C GLU A 183 -32.57 -9.68 0.20
N ARG A 184 -31.84 -10.60 0.84
CA ARG A 184 -31.64 -10.60 2.29
C ARG A 184 -30.91 -9.33 2.77
N ILE A 185 -29.98 -8.79 1.98
CA ILE A 185 -29.31 -7.52 2.28
C ILE A 185 -30.32 -6.37 2.21
N TYR A 186 -31.16 -6.34 1.17
CA TYR A 186 -32.15 -5.27 0.99
C TYR A 186 -33.18 -5.26 2.12
N THR A 187 -33.68 -6.45 2.48
CA THR A 187 -34.71 -6.62 3.51
C THR A 187 -34.18 -6.52 4.95
N ALA A 188 -32.86 -6.55 5.16
CA ALA A 188 -32.25 -6.28 6.47
C ALA A 188 -32.15 -4.79 6.83
N GLN A 189 -32.32 -3.88 5.87
CA GLN A 189 -32.11 -2.46 6.15
C GLN A 189 -33.18 -1.95 7.11
N THR A 190 -32.76 -1.29 8.18
CA THR A 190 -33.67 -0.65 9.14
C THR A 190 -34.30 0.62 8.53
N PRO A 191 -35.39 1.15 9.11
CA PRO A 191 -36.00 2.41 8.65
C PRO A 191 -35.04 3.61 8.66
N GLU A 192 -33.97 3.58 9.46
CA GLU A 192 -32.93 4.60 9.52
C GLU A 192 -31.89 4.49 8.39
N GLY A 193 -31.98 3.46 7.54
CA GLY A 193 -31.01 3.20 6.48
C GLY A 193 -29.83 2.33 6.90
N SER A 194 -29.83 1.82 8.13
CA SER A 194 -28.71 1.07 8.72
C SER A 194 -28.87 -0.45 8.59
N TRP A 195 -27.79 -1.17 8.85
CA TRP A 195 -27.79 -2.62 9.04
C TRP A 195 -27.18 -2.98 10.39
N GLY A 196 -27.74 -4.00 11.05
CA GLY A 196 -27.25 -4.50 12.33
C GLY A 196 -26.61 -5.88 12.21
N PHE A 197 -25.74 -6.23 13.16
CA PHE A 197 -24.98 -7.49 13.18
C PHE A 197 -25.79 -8.78 12.89
N THR A 198 -27.04 -8.85 13.35
CA THR A 198 -27.96 -9.99 13.14
C THR A 198 -28.86 -9.84 11.92
N GLY A 199 -28.89 -8.66 11.30
CA GLY A 199 -29.75 -8.31 10.17
C GLY A 199 -31.23 -8.19 10.55
N ASP A 200 -31.53 -7.92 11.81
CA ASP A 200 -32.86 -7.50 12.26
C ASP A 200 -33.15 -6.11 11.69
N ALA A 201 -34.20 -6.00 10.88
CA ALA A 201 -34.62 -4.75 10.22
C ALA A 201 -35.44 -3.81 11.12
N THR A 202 -35.56 -4.12 12.42
CA THR A 202 -36.27 -3.28 13.38
C THR A 202 -35.54 -1.94 13.60
N SER A 203 -36.27 -0.86 13.83
CA SER A 203 -35.68 0.44 14.17
C SER A 203 -34.75 0.35 15.38
N GLY A 204 -33.56 0.95 15.26
CA GLY A 204 -32.57 1.04 16.36
C GLY A 204 -31.68 -0.20 16.56
N THR A 205 -31.78 -1.22 15.71
CA THR A 205 -30.93 -2.42 15.79
C THR A 205 -29.64 -2.32 14.97
N GLY A 206 -29.48 -1.27 14.16
CA GLY A 206 -28.34 -1.11 13.27
C GLY A 206 -27.09 -0.56 13.95
N ASP A 207 -25.93 -0.87 13.37
CA ASP A 207 -24.61 -0.44 13.82
C ASP A 207 -23.75 0.05 12.64
N SER A 208 -22.77 0.89 12.92
CA SER A 208 -21.91 1.51 11.90
C SER A 208 -21.05 0.48 11.17
N ASN A 209 -20.53 -0.53 11.87
CA ASN A 209 -19.61 -1.52 11.31
C ASN A 209 -20.31 -2.40 10.27
N THR A 210 -21.48 -2.93 10.61
CA THR A 210 -22.30 -3.75 9.72
C THR A 210 -22.88 -2.91 8.59
N THR A 211 -23.28 -1.66 8.86
CA THR A 211 -23.71 -0.72 7.82
C THR A 211 -22.59 -0.43 6.82
N ALA A 212 -21.38 -0.19 7.29
CA ALA A 212 -20.22 0.07 6.45
C ALA A 212 -19.84 -1.14 5.58
N LEU A 213 -19.87 -2.35 6.15
CA LEU A 213 -19.65 -3.56 5.36
C LEU A 213 -20.79 -3.81 4.36
N ALA A 214 -22.05 -3.56 4.74
CA ALA A 214 -23.19 -3.70 3.84
C ALA A 214 -23.11 -2.74 2.65
N ILE A 215 -22.68 -1.49 2.88
CA ILE A 215 -22.41 -0.52 1.82
C ILE A 215 -21.34 -1.04 0.86
N GLN A 216 -20.21 -1.52 1.37
CA GLN A 216 -19.13 -2.06 0.54
C GLN A 216 -19.60 -3.28 -0.25
N THR A 217 -20.34 -4.20 0.37
CA THR A 217 -20.94 -5.35 -0.31
C THR A 217 -21.92 -4.91 -1.40
N LEU A 218 -22.83 -3.98 -1.12
CA LEU A 218 -23.80 -3.47 -2.08
C LEU A 218 -23.12 -2.81 -3.28
N VAL A 219 -22.06 -2.04 -3.06
CA VAL A 219 -21.29 -1.43 -4.15
C VAL A 219 -20.60 -2.51 -4.98
N ALA A 220 -19.95 -3.48 -4.34
CA ALA A 220 -19.20 -4.53 -5.03
C ALA A 220 -20.09 -5.36 -5.96
N ILE A 221 -21.31 -5.69 -5.52
CA ILE A 221 -22.27 -6.51 -6.29
C ILE A 221 -23.18 -5.69 -7.24
N ASP A 222 -22.88 -4.41 -7.49
CA ASP A 222 -23.72 -3.50 -8.27
C ASP A 222 -25.19 -3.42 -7.77
N GLY A 223 -25.38 -3.41 -6.45
CA GLY A 223 -26.68 -3.40 -5.77
C GLY A 223 -27.42 -2.05 -5.78
N GLU A 224 -28.53 -1.99 -5.04
CA GLU A 224 -29.41 -0.83 -4.99
C GLU A 224 -28.76 0.42 -4.37
N ARG A 225 -28.39 1.38 -5.23
CA ARG A 225 -27.70 2.62 -4.84
C ARG A 225 -28.47 3.46 -3.81
N ASN A 226 -29.80 3.44 -3.82
CA ASN A 226 -30.64 4.12 -2.80
C ASN A 226 -30.38 3.60 -1.40
N LEU A 227 -30.20 2.28 -1.23
CA LEU A 227 -29.91 1.68 0.06
C LEU A 227 -28.51 2.08 0.52
N THR A 228 -27.53 2.08 -0.40
CA THR A 228 -26.17 2.58 -0.14
C THR A 228 -26.20 4.02 0.39
N TRP A 229 -26.95 4.92 -0.25
CA TRP A 229 -27.06 6.31 0.20
C TRP A 229 -27.70 6.45 1.57
N ALA A 230 -28.75 5.69 1.87
CA ALA A 230 -29.37 5.69 3.18
C ALA A 230 -28.41 5.21 4.28
N GLY A 231 -27.57 4.21 3.98
CA GLY A 231 -26.50 3.77 4.88
C GLY A 231 -25.44 4.85 5.13
N LEU A 232 -25.02 5.57 4.09
CA LEU A 232 -24.06 6.68 4.25
C LEU A 232 -24.65 7.80 5.10
N ASP A 233 -25.94 8.13 4.92
CA ASP A 233 -26.62 9.11 5.76
C ASP A 233 -26.69 8.66 7.23
N TYR A 234 -26.91 7.37 7.48
CA TYR A 234 -26.79 6.80 8.83
C TYR A 234 -25.39 6.98 9.41
N LEU A 235 -24.32 6.63 8.66
CA LEU A 235 -22.93 6.81 9.10
C LEU A 235 -22.59 8.29 9.39
N ARG A 236 -23.06 9.24 8.55
CA ARG A 236 -22.92 10.69 8.81
C ARG A 236 -23.60 11.10 10.12
N SER A 237 -24.75 10.48 10.43
CA SER A 237 -25.48 10.78 11.66
C SER A 237 -24.70 10.38 12.93
N LEU A 238 -23.87 9.35 12.82
CA LEU A 238 -23.06 8.78 13.90
C LEU A 238 -21.72 9.50 14.15
N GLN A 239 -21.37 10.51 13.35
CA GLN A 239 -20.18 11.32 13.62
C GLN A 239 -20.36 12.12 14.93
N ASP A 240 -19.39 11.97 15.83
CA ASP A 240 -19.25 12.76 17.05
C ASP A 240 -18.68 14.17 16.76
N ASP A 241 -18.50 14.98 17.80
CA ASP A 241 -18.01 16.37 17.68
C ASP A 241 -16.56 16.47 17.17
N ARG A 242 -15.82 15.35 17.13
CA ARG A 242 -14.45 15.24 16.59
C ARG A 242 -14.43 14.61 15.20
N GLY A 243 -15.59 14.32 14.63
CA GLY A 243 -15.74 13.68 13.33
C GLY A 243 -15.66 12.15 13.35
N ALA A 244 -15.28 11.52 14.48
CA ALA A 244 -15.16 10.07 14.59
C ALA A 244 -16.54 9.41 14.61
N VAL A 245 -16.66 8.20 14.06
CA VAL A 245 -17.94 7.49 13.94
C VAL A 245 -18.14 6.57 15.13
N ALA A 246 -19.26 6.73 15.83
CA ALA A 246 -19.67 5.83 16.92
C ALA A 246 -20.19 4.48 16.39
N TYR A 247 -20.17 3.46 17.25
CA TYR A 247 -20.75 2.15 16.92
C TYR A 247 -22.25 2.22 16.61
N ASP A 248 -23.03 2.92 17.44
CA ASP A 248 -24.47 3.12 17.26
C ASP A 248 -24.92 4.45 17.88
N ASN A 249 -26.23 4.74 17.81
CA ASN A 249 -26.84 5.93 18.44
C ASN A 249 -27.60 5.62 19.74
N ASN A 250 -27.46 4.40 20.29
CA ASN A 250 -28.21 3.97 21.47
C ASN A 250 -27.71 4.64 22.76
N PHE A 251 -26.47 5.14 22.75
CA PHE A 251 -25.80 5.72 23.93
C PHE A 251 -25.29 7.14 23.68
N PRO A 252 -26.15 8.17 23.69
CA PRO A 252 -25.70 9.56 23.61
C PRO A 252 -25.00 10.03 24.91
N PRO A 253 -23.99 10.91 24.83
CA PRO A 253 -23.44 11.51 23.61
C PRO A 253 -22.67 10.49 22.76
N LEU A 254 -22.73 10.65 21.44
CA LEU A 254 -21.97 9.82 20.51
C LEU A 254 -20.48 9.90 20.85
N THR A 255 -19.84 8.74 20.93
CA THR A 255 -18.40 8.63 21.15
C THR A 255 -17.85 7.71 20.08
N GLY A 256 -17.08 8.27 19.16
CA GLY A 256 -16.45 7.52 18.07
C GLY A 256 -15.37 6.58 18.56
N ASP A 257 -15.03 5.60 17.73
CA ASP A 257 -13.94 4.65 17.94
C ASP A 257 -13.16 4.39 16.64
N ALA A 258 -11.96 3.83 16.76
CA ALA A 258 -11.06 3.61 15.62
C ALA A 258 -11.65 2.64 14.60
N ASN A 259 -12.31 1.57 15.08
CA ASN A 259 -12.83 0.48 14.25
C ASN A 259 -14.00 0.96 13.38
N SER A 260 -15.00 1.60 14.01
CA SER A 260 -16.15 2.18 13.34
C SER A 260 -15.77 3.31 12.40
N THR A 261 -14.83 4.17 12.79
CA THR A 261 -14.33 5.24 11.92
C THR A 261 -13.61 4.68 10.70
N ALA A 262 -12.75 3.67 10.86
CA ALA A 262 -12.02 3.06 9.76
C ALA A 262 -12.95 2.37 8.75
N LEU A 263 -13.93 1.60 9.21
CA LEU A 263 -14.91 0.99 8.30
C LEU A 263 -15.80 2.05 7.61
N ALA A 264 -16.15 3.13 8.31
CA ALA A 264 -16.89 4.23 7.70
C ALA A 264 -16.08 4.90 6.58
N VAL A 265 -14.78 5.17 6.78
CA VAL A 265 -13.89 5.66 5.71
C VAL A 265 -13.99 4.80 4.46
N GLN A 266 -13.85 3.48 4.62
CA GLN A 266 -13.92 2.54 3.49
C GLN A 266 -15.31 2.54 2.82
N ALA A 267 -16.40 2.67 3.59
CA ALA A 267 -17.75 2.75 3.05
C ALA A 267 -17.98 4.00 2.19
N PHE A 268 -17.50 5.18 2.64
CA PHE A 268 -17.56 6.40 1.82
C PHE A 268 -16.73 6.26 0.54
N LEU A 269 -15.50 5.75 0.65
CA LEU A 269 -14.62 5.52 -0.49
C LEU A 269 -15.25 4.56 -1.51
N ALA A 270 -15.84 3.45 -1.06
CA ALA A 270 -16.49 2.48 -1.94
C ALA A 270 -17.64 3.13 -2.71
N ALA A 271 -18.44 3.97 -2.05
CA ALA A 271 -19.53 4.69 -2.71
C ALA A 271 -19.09 5.87 -3.60
N GLY A 272 -17.77 6.13 -3.71
CA GLY A 272 -17.20 7.23 -4.49
C GLY A 272 -17.32 8.61 -3.83
N GLU A 273 -17.53 8.65 -2.51
CA GLU A 273 -17.58 9.87 -1.70
C GLU A 273 -16.23 10.10 -1.01
N ASP A 274 -15.83 11.37 -0.89
CA ASP A 274 -14.58 11.72 -0.21
C ASP A 274 -14.79 11.81 1.32
N PRO A 275 -14.20 10.90 2.12
CA PRO A 275 -14.40 10.86 3.58
C PRO A 275 -13.84 12.08 4.32
N ARG A 276 -13.07 12.95 3.64
CA ARG A 276 -12.46 14.16 4.20
C ARG A 276 -13.39 15.37 4.14
N THR A 277 -14.47 15.27 3.37
CA THR A 277 -15.35 16.41 3.07
C THR A 277 -16.67 16.39 3.83
N LEU A 278 -16.78 15.53 4.85
CA LEU A 278 -18.03 15.35 5.58
C LEU A 278 -18.36 16.56 6.48
N PRO A 279 -19.66 16.88 6.69
CA PRO A 279 -20.06 18.09 7.40
C PRO A 279 -19.57 18.21 8.85
N LYS A 280 -19.34 17.07 9.52
CA LYS A 280 -18.89 17.01 10.92
C LYS A 280 -17.38 16.79 11.08
N GLY A 281 -16.62 16.83 9.99
CA GLY A 281 -15.17 16.72 10.01
C GLY A 281 -14.64 15.60 9.13
N ASP A 282 -13.33 15.63 8.92
CA ASP A 282 -12.57 14.67 8.14
C ASP A 282 -12.43 13.35 8.93
N LEU A 283 -12.89 12.23 8.36
CA LEU A 283 -12.82 10.92 8.99
C LEU A 283 -11.38 10.39 9.12
N LEU A 284 -10.48 10.73 8.19
CA LEU A 284 -9.08 10.33 8.28
C LEU A 284 -8.38 11.11 9.40
N GLU A 285 -8.60 12.42 9.50
CA GLU A 285 -8.10 13.21 10.63
C GLU A 285 -8.64 12.69 11.97
N ALA A 286 -9.93 12.34 12.03
CA ALA A 286 -10.54 11.74 13.21
C ALA A 286 -9.90 10.38 13.55
N LEU A 287 -9.68 9.51 12.56
CA LEU A 287 -9.04 8.21 12.73
C LEU A 287 -7.62 8.36 13.28
N LEU A 288 -6.84 9.33 12.78
CA LEU A 288 -5.50 9.62 13.25
C LEU A 288 -5.42 10.04 14.72
N THR A 289 -6.54 10.37 15.38
CA THR A 289 -6.56 10.67 16.82
C THR A 289 -6.46 9.42 17.70
N PHE A 290 -6.69 8.23 17.14
CA PHE A 290 -6.60 6.96 17.86
C PHE A 290 -5.20 6.31 17.80
N ARG A 291 -4.22 6.98 17.18
CA ARG A 291 -2.84 6.47 17.09
C ARG A 291 -2.14 6.52 18.45
N ASN A 292 -1.33 5.50 18.73
CA ASN A 292 -0.43 5.44 19.88
C ASN A 292 1.02 5.67 19.45
N ASP A 293 1.87 6.04 20.41
CA ASP A 293 3.32 6.23 20.19
C ASP A 293 4.04 4.94 19.73
N SER A 294 3.44 3.78 19.98
CA SER A 294 3.90 2.46 19.52
C SER A 294 3.76 2.27 17.99
N GLY A 295 2.98 3.13 17.32
CA GLY A 295 2.52 2.96 15.95
C GLY A 295 1.18 2.24 15.84
N ALA A 296 0.69 1.60 16.90
CA ALA A 296 -0.60 0.94 16.92
C ALA A 296 -1.76 1.95 17.02
N PHE A 297 -2.98 1.43 16.94
CA PHE A 297 -4.20 2.16 17.26
C PHE A 297 -4.81 1.63 18.54
N HIS A 298 -5.35 2.51 19.37
CA HIS A 298 -6.22 2.13 20.47
C HIS A 298 -7.69 2.13 20.02
N TYR A 299 -8.56 1.41 20.73
CA TYR A 299 -9.97 1.29 20.33
C TYR A 299 -10.70 2.63 20.48
N GLN A 300 -10.66 3.21 21.68
CA GLN A 300 -11.36 4.45 22.03
C GLN A 300 -10.62 5.13 23.18
N GLY A 301 -10.80 6.43 23.40
CA GLY A 301 -10.08 7.16 24.46
C GLY A 301 -10.24 6.58 25.89
N ALA A 302 -11.30 5.82 26.17
CA ALA A 302 -11.48 5.10 27.44
C ALA A 302 -10.63 3.81 27.56
N PHE A 303 -10.14 3.31 26.44
CA PHE A 303 -9.33 2.10 26.29
C PHE A 303 -8.05 2.44 25.50
N PRO A 304 -7.09 3.16 26.14
CA PRO A 304 -5.96 3.77 25.45
C PRO A 304 -4.84 2.79 25.06
N ASP A 305 -4.93 1.53 25.48
CA ASP A 305 -3.92 0.52 25.20
C ASP A 305 -3.92 0.14 23.71
N ASP A 306 -2.76 -0.34 23.23
CA ASP A 306 -2.62 -0.84 21.86
C ASP A 306 -3.65 -1.94 21.58
N SER A 307 -4.41 -1.79 20.49
CA SER A 307 -5.43 -2.73 20.05
C SER A 307 -5.06 -3.29 18.69
N LEU A 308 -4.82 -4.60 18.62
CA LEU A 308 -4.51 -5.27 17.37
C LEU A 308 -5.66 -5.13 16.37
N LEU A 309 -6.90 -5.29 16.84
CA LEU A 309 -8.10 -5.17 16.00
C LEU A 309 -8.31 -3.75 15.47
N ALA A 310 -8.08 -2.72 16.29
CA ALA A 310 -8.13 -1.32 15.84
C ALA A 310 -7.04 -1.06 14.78
N THR A 311 -5.84 -1.59 15.02
CA THR A 311 -4.69 -1.40 14.13
C THR A 311 -4.90 -2.07 12.77
N THR A 312 -5.36 -3.33 12.73
CA THR A 312 -5.61 -4.04 11.47
C THR A 312 -6.73 -3.41 10.65
N GLN A 313 -7.74 -2.79 11.28
CA GLN A 313 -8.84 -2.13 10.57
C GLN A 313 -8.52 -0.69 10.15
N ALA A 314 -7.69 0.03 10.91
CA ALA A 314 -7.27 1.38 10.58
C ALA A 314 -6.37 1.43 9.32
N VAL A 315 -5.50 0.43 9.14
CA VAL A 315 -4.53 0.42 8.03
C VAL A 315 -5.19 0.49 6.65
N PRO A 316 -6.16 -0.38 6.28
CA PRO A 316 -6.82 -0.27 4.97
C PRO A 316 -7.50 1.08 4.75
N ALA A 317 -8.08 1.68 5.79
CA ALA A 317 -8.69 3.01 5.71
C ALA A 317 -7.64 4.10 5.39
N LEU A 318 -6.48 4.08 6.07
CA LEU A 318 -5.38 5.02 5.80
C LEU A 318 -4.75 4.82 4.42
N MET A 319 -4.74 3.58 3.93
CA MET A 319 -4.30 3.25 2.57
C MET A 319 -5.35 3.54 1.49
N LEU A 320 -6.53 4.06 1.87
CA LEU A 320 -7.68 4.30 0.99
C LEU A 320 -8.14 3.04 0.22
N ALA A 321 -7.95 1.86 0.81
CA ALA A 321 -8.40 0.59 0.27
C ALA A 321 -9.85 0.30 0.69
N VAL A 322 -10.58 -0.39 -0.17
CA VAL A 322 -11.98 -0.79 0.05
C VAL A 322 -12.14 -2.28 -0.21
N TYR A 323 -13.16 -2.90 0.39
CA TYR A 323 -13.49 -4.29 0.11
C TYR A 323 -14.25 -4.45 -1.23
N PRO A 324 -14.00 -5.54 -1.99
CA PRO A 324 -12.93 -6.51 -1.76
C PRO A 324 -11.56 -5.87 -2.05
N ILE A 325 -10.58 -6.10 -1.17
CA ILE A 325 -9.22 -5.61 -1.42
C ILE A 325 -8.69 -6.38 -2.63
N PRO A 326 -8.21 -5.69 -3.68
CA PRO A 326 -7.66 -6.35 -4.85
C PRO A 326 -6.48 -7.25 -4.43
N PRO A 327 -6.20 -8.32 -5.18
CA PRO A 327 -4.99 -9.10 -4.94
C PRO A 327 -3.81 -8.14 -4.96
N VAL A 328 -2.85 -8.30 -4.05
CA VAL A 328 -1.54 -7.67 -4.17
C VAL A 328 -1.11 -7.94 -5.59
N GLU A 329 -1.14 -6.88 -6.39
CA GLU A 329 -0.98 -7.07 -7.82
C GLU A 329 0.47 -7.52 -8.00
N VAL A 330 0.64 -8.68 -8.62
CA VAL A 330 1.88 -8.94 -9.38
C VAL A 330 1.82 -8.15 -10.70
N THR A 331 1.05 -7.06 -10.79
CA THR A 331 1.56 -5.91 -11.53
C THR A 331 2.84 -5.58 -10.82
N ASN A 332 3.93 -5.78 -11.52
CA ASN A 332 5.23 -5.55 -10.97
C ASN A 332 5.28 -4.02 -10.83
N ALA A 333 4.74 -3.44 -9.74
CA ALA A 333 4.58 -2.00 -9.55
C ALA A 333 5.94 -1.32 -9.67
N LEU A 334 6.97 -2.07 -9.26
CA LEU A 334 8.35 -1.76 -9.52
C LEU A 334 8.72 -1.80 -11.01
N ALA A 335 8.23 -2.75 -11.81
CA ALA A 335 8.40 -2.76 -13.26
C ALA A 335 7.65 -1.62 -13.96
N ASP A 336 6.43 -1.28 -13.51
CA ASP A 336 5.70 -0.13 -14.03
C ASP A 336 6.43 1.17 -13.68
N ALA A 337 6.96 1.27 -12.46
CA ALA A 337 7.82 2.38 -12.06
C ALA A 337 9.13 2.40 -12.86
N ALA A 338 9.67 1.24 -13.25
CA ALA A 338 10.87 1.10 -14.09
C ALA A 338 10.60 1.38 -15.58
N ALA A 339 9.34 1.52 -15.99
CA ALA A 339 9.01 1.89 -17.37
C ALA A 339 9.32 3.39 -17.61
N PRO A 340 9.75 3.78 -18.83
CA PRO A 340 10.01 5.17 -19.16
C PRO A 340 8.81 6.09 -18.87
N ALA A 341 9.05 7.16 -18.10
CA ALA A 341 8.07 8.14 -17.70
C ALA A 341 8.15 9.43 -18.53
N LEU A 342 7.05 10.18 -18.53
CA LEU A 342 7.02 11.54 -19.07
C LEU A 342 7.53 12.54 -18.00
N PRO A 343 8.08 13.70 -18.40
CA PRO A 343 8.47 14.74 -17.46
C PRO A 343 7.28 15.24 -16.61
N LEU A 344 7.49 15.31 -15.30
CA LEU A 344 6.51 15.83 -14.34
C LEU A 344 6.84 17.26 -13.90
N ALA A 345 5.81 18.09 -13.75
CA ALA A 345 5.97 19.46 -13.27
C ALA A 345 6.45 19.46 -11.81
N GLY A 346 7.49 20.24 -11.51
CA GLY A 346 8.08 20.32 -10.17
C GLY A 346 9.08 19.21 -9.83
N CYS A 347 9.42 18.35 -10.79
CA CYS A 347 10.42 17.28 -10.62
C CYS A 347 11.65 17.51 -11.50
N GLU A 348 12.78 16.93 -11.09
CA GLU A 348 13.97 16.81 -11.94
C GLU A 348 13.81 15.62 -12.88
N PHE A 349 13.67 15.87 -14.18
CA PHE A 349 13.53 14.81 -15.19
C PHE A 349 14.88 14.49 -15.85
N HIS A 350 15.28 13.23 -15.80
CA HIS A 350 16.50 12.72 -16.41
C HIS A 350 16.20 12.03 -17.73
N ALA A 351 16.34 12.75 -18.84
CA ALA A 351 16.01 12.24 -20.18
C ALA A 351 16.83 11.03 -20.63
N ILE A 352 18.00 10.77 -20.03
CA ILE A 352 18.87 9.62 -20.36
C ILE A 352 18.20 8.30 -19.97
N THR A 353 17.53 8.27 -18.83
CA THR A 353 16.79 7.10 -18.34
C THR A 353 15.28 7.27 -18.44
N ALA A 354 14.81 8.48 -18.79
CA ALA A 354 13.41 8.86 -18.84
C ALA A 354 12.67 8.67 -17.51
N HIS A 355 13.28 9.13 -16.41
CA HIS A 355 12.65 9.09 -15.08
C HIS A 355 12.73 10.42 -14.36
N ASN A 356 11.79 10.64 -13.44
CA ASN A 356 11.71 11.83 -12.61
C ASN A 356 12.24 11.57 -11.20
N VAL A 357 12.84 12.58 -10.59
CA VAL A 357 13.10 12.64 -9.16
C VAL A 357 12.31 13.81 -8.59
N CYS A 358 11.44 13.55 -7.61
CA CYS A 358 10.49 14.52 -7.07
C CYS A 358 10.63 14.64 -5.55
N GLY A 359 10.14 15.77 -5.00
CA GLY A 359 9.96 15.95 -3.55
C GLY A 359 11.21 15.65 -2.71
N LEU A 360 11.01 14.98 -1.57
CA LEU A 360 12.08 14.65 -0.62
C LEU A 360 13.22 13.84 -1.24
N PHE A 361 12.94 12.95 -2.20
CA PHE A 361 13.99 12.22 -2.90
C PHE A 361 14.83 13.14 -3.79
N ALA A 362 14.25 14.15 -4.43
CA ALA A 362 15.01 15.13 -5.21
C ALA A 362 15.87 16.01 -4.30
N GLU A 363 15.33 16.45 -3.17
CA GLU A 363 16.07 17.23 -2.17
C GLU A 363 17.24 16.44 -1.60
N TYR A 364 17.00 15.18 -1.20
CA TYR A 364 18.06 14.31 -0.69
C TYR A 364 19.11 14.00 -1.75
N TRP A 365 18.69 13.65 -2.97
CA TRP A 365 19.59 13.36 -4.09
C TRP A 365 20.51 14.55 -4.36
N ALA A 366 19.96 15.76 -4.47
CA ALA A 366 20.73 16.97 -4.72
C ALA A 366 21.68 17.32 -3.57
N ALA A 367 21.23 17.16 -2.31
CA ALA A 367 22.03 17.50 -1.13
C ALA A 367 23.20 16.52 -0.88
N ASN A 368 23.09 15.27 -1.32
CA ASN A 368 24.03 14.19 -1.00
C ASN A 368 24.85 13.72 -2.21
N GLY A 369 25.14 14.61 -3.16
CA GLY A 369 26.10 14.36 -4.25
C GLY A 369 25.50 13.93 -5.59
N GLY A 370 24.18 13.77 -5.66
CA GLY A 370 23.40 13.57 -6.88
C GLY A 370 23.97 12.53 -7.82
N LEU A 371 24.13 12.91 -9.09
CA LEU A 371 24.53 12.01 -10.17
C LEU A 371 25.87 11.31 -9.89
N ALA A 372 26.82 11.99 -9.24
CA ALA A 372 28.15 11.46 -8.98
C ALA A 372 28.13 10.29 -7.99
N ILE A 373 27.21 10.31 -7.02
CA ILE A 373 27.13 9.31 -5.95
C ILE A 373 26.04 8.27 -6.25
N PHE A 374 24.85 8.71 -6.63
CA PHE A 374 23.69 7.83 -6.78
C PHE A 374 23.44 7.37 -8.22
N GLY A 375 23.94 8.13 -9.20
CA GLY A 375 23.65 7.89 -10.61
C GLY A 375 22.26 8.36 -11.04
N TYR A 376 21.85 7.96 -12.24
CA TYR A 376 20.53 8.29 -12.77
C TYR A 376 19.42 7.52 -12.04
N PRO A 377 18.20 8.08 -11.90
CA PRO A 377 17.03 7.30 -11.49
C PRO A 377 16.72 6.21 -12.52
N LEU A 378 16.31 5.05 -12.03
CA LEU A 378 15.92 3.87 -12.82
C LEU A 378 14.44 3.51 -12.68
N THR A 379 13.74 4.23 -11.81
CA THR A 379 12.32 4.04 -11.52
C THR A 379 11.71 5.39 -11.16
N GLU A 380 10.40 5.55 -11.30
CA GLU A 380 9.64 6.55 -10.54
C GLU A 380 9.58 6.13 -9.05
N ALA A 381 9.31 7.09 -8.15
CA ALA A 381 9.05 6.75 -6.76
C ALA A 381 7.78 5.89 -6.65
N VAL A 382 7.90 4.74 -5.99
CA VAL A 382 6.86 3.70 -5.94
C VAL A 382 6.72 3.14 -4.53
N ASP A 383 5.50 2.78 -4.14
CA ASP A 383 5.26 2.00 -2.93
C ASP A 383 5.52 0.53 -3.24
N PHE A 384 6.63 0.00 -2.70
CA PHE A 384 7.06 -1.36 -2.94
C PHE A 384 7.38 -2.04 -1.61
N GLN A 385 6.67 -3.12 -1.32
CA GLN A 385 6.80 -3.89 -0.06
C GLN A 385 6.55 -3.03 1.20
N GLY A 386 5.58 -2.12 1.13
CA GLY A 386 5.19 -1.27 2.26
C GLY A 386 6.17 -0.14 2.57
N GLN A 387 7.06 0.17 1.63
CA GLN A 387 8.03 1.23 1.73
C GLN A 387 7.97 2.06 0.44
N ARG A 388 7.81 3.37 0.57
CA ARG A 388 8.01 4.29 -0.54
C ARG A 388 9.50 4.33 -0.90
N VAL A 389 9.83 3.95 -2.13
CA VAL A 389 11.21 3.75 -2.58
C VAL A 389 11.45 4.35 -3.96
N GLN A 390 12.71 4.60 -4.28
CA GLN A 390 13.14 4.88 -5.65
C GLN A 390 14.51 4.27 -5.89
N TYR A 391 14.65 3.53 -6.99
CA TYR A 391 15.92 2.95 -7.42
C TYR A 391 16.67 3.93 -8.32
N PHE A 392 17.96 4.04 -8.04
CA PHE A 392 18.96 4.74 -8.84
C PHE A 392 20.02 3.73 -9.28
N GLU A 393 20.92 4.11 -10.18
CA GLU A 393 21.96 3.19 -10.65
C GLU A 393 22.81 2.60 -9.51
N ARG A 394 23.11 3.39 -8.47
CA ARG A 394 24.07 3.01 -7.41
C ARG A 394 23.45 2.89 -6.02
N ALA A 395 22.17 3.24 -5.87
CA ALA A 395 21.50 3.26 -4.58
C ALA A 395 19.99 3.00 -4.71
N ARG A 396 19.36 2.66 -3.60
CA ARG A 396 17.90 2.65 -3.44
C ARG A 396 17.56 3.55 -2.27
N PHE A 397 16.71 4.52 -2.51
CA PHE A 397 16.24 5.45 -1.50
C PHE A 397 15.00 4.86 -0.83
N GLU A 398 14.90 5.05 0.48
CA GLU A 398 13.79 4.67 1.33
C GLU A 398 13.31 5.92 2.06
N TRP A 399 12.02 6.19 2.03
CA TRP A 399 11.42 7.28 2.80
C TRP A 399 10.97 6.79 4.19
N HIS A 400 11.51 7.35 5.25
CA HIS A 400 11.25 6.96 6.63
C HIS A 400 10.36 8.00 7.32
N PRO A 401 9.03 7.87 7.23
CA PRO A 401 8.09 8.82 7.80
C PRO A 401 8.25 9.03 9.31
N GLU A 402 8.70 8.01 10.03
CA GLU A 402 9.00 8.07 11.46
C GLU A 402 10.09 9.10 11.82
N ASN A 403 10.86 9.54 10.83
CA ASN A 403 11.93 10.53 10.96
C ASN A 403 11.55 11.89 10.35
N ALA A 404 10.25 12.17 10.13
CA ALA A 404 9.76 13.37 9.47
C ALA A 404 10.37 14.67 10.04
N GLY A 405 10.81 15.55 9.14
CA GLY A 405 11.45 16.82 9.49
C GLY A 405 12.89 16.71 9.97
N THR A 406 13.51 15.53 9.87
CA THR A 406 14.94 15.31 10.19
C THR A 406 15.74 14.94 8.95
N GLN A 407 17.07 14.99 9.05
CA GLN A 407 17.96 14.55 7.97
C GLN A 407 17.89 13.03 7.70
N TRP A 408 17.17 12.27 8.52
CA TRP A 408 17.01 10.81 8.43
C TRP A 408 15.67 10.39 7.81
N GLU A 409 14.90 11.35 7.32
CA GLU A 409 13.63 11.11 6.64
C GLU A 409 13.80 10.40 5.29
N VAL A 410 14.97 10.55 4.65
CA VAL A 410 15.37 9.72 3.52
C VAL A 410 16.64 8.97 3.90
N LEU A 411 16.59 7.65 3.83
CA LEU A 411 17.72 6.77 4.06
C LEU A 411 18.02 5.96 2.80
N LEU A 412 19.22 5.39 2.76
CA LEU A 412 19.62 4.46 1.71
C LEU A 412 19.53 3.04 2.24
N THR A 413 18.92 2.18 1.43
CA THR A 413 18.92 0.73 1.65
C THR A 413 20.35 0.23 1.81
N ARG A 414 20.56 -0.73 2.71
CA ARG A 414 21.87 -1.35 2.97
C ARG A 414 22.26 -2.37 1.89
N LEU A 415 22.23 -1.96 0.62
CA LEU A 415 22.46 -2.83 -0.54
C LEU A 415 23.82 -3.52 -0.53
N GLY A 416 24.85 -2.89 0.04
CA GLY A 416 26.17 -3.50 0.17
C GLY A 416 26.18 -4.59 1.25
N ALA A 417 25.45 -4.41 2.35
CA ALA A 417 25.26 -5.46 3.35
C ALA A 417 24.49 -6.66 2.77
N ASP A 418 23.44 -6.39 1.99
CA ASP A 418 22.65 -7.44 1.35
C ASP A 418 23.50 -8.28 0.38
N GLU A 419 24.33 -7.63 -0.44
CA GLU A 419 25.19 -8.31 -1.39
C GLU A 419 26.32 -9.10 -0.71
N VAL A 420 26.93 -8.53 0.33
CA VAL A 420 27.95 -9.23 1.14
C VAL A 420 27.35 -10.46 1.80
N ALA A 421 26.18 -10.35 2.44
CA ALA A 421 25.52 -11.49 3.07
C ALA A 421 25.20 -12.61 2.06
N ARG A 422 24.89 -12.24 0.81
CA ARG A 422 24.52 -13.17 -0.27
C ARG A 422 25.71 -13.87 -0.92
N VAL A 423 26.80 -13.14 -1.18
CA VAL A 423 27.91 -13.62 -2.03
C VAL A 423 29.24 -13.71 -1.30
N TYR A 424 29.50 -12.78 -0.37
CA TYR A 424 30.82 -12.55 0.23
C TYR A 424 30.81 -12.69 1.74
N ALA A 425 29.96 -13.54 2.30
CA ALA A 425 29.86 -13.75 3.75
C ALA A 425 31.19 -14.25 4.34
N ASP A 426 32.05 -14.89 3.55
CA ASP A 426 33.39 -15.32 3.94
C ASP A 426 34.42 -14.17 3.99
N ARG A 427 34.06 -12.96 3.53
CA ARG A 427 34.91 -11.77 3.49
C ARG A 427 34.69 -10.79 4.65
N THR A 428 33.80 -11.11 5.60
CA THR A 428 33.45 -10.24 6.74
C THR A 428 34.25 -10.54 8.03
N GLY A 429 35.40 -11.21 7.90
CA GLY A 429 36.26 -11.51 9.05
C GLY A 429 36.89 -10.25 9.62
N SER A 430 36.95 -10.13 10.96
CA SER A 430 37.54 -8.96 11.62
C SER A 430 39.00 -8.75 11.22
N ALA A 431 39.36 -7.50 10.95
CA ALA A 431 40.72 -7.09 10.70
C ALA A 431 41.36 -6.45 11.95
N GLU A 432 42.69 -6.43 11.95
CA GLU A 432 43.47 -5.63 12.89
C GLU A 432 43.64 -4.20 12.37
N PRO A 433 43.68 -3.17 13.24
CA PRO A 433 43.88 -1.78 12.83
C PRO A 433 45.20 -1.58 12.08
N ARG A 434 45.18 -0.78 11.01
CA ARG A 434 46.37 -0.40 10.23
C ARG A 434 46.68 1.09 10.41
N ALA A 435 47.97 1.41 10.56
CA ALA A 435 48.44 2.75 10.96
C ALA A 435 48.09 3.89 9.97
N GLU A 436 47.90 3.59 8.68
CA GLU A 436 47.56 4.57 7.63
C GLU A 436 46.13 4.42 7.09
N CYS A 437 45.29 3.68 7.82
CA CYS A 437 43.91 3.46 7.44
C CYS A 437 42.97 3.97 8.53
N ARG A 438 41.76 4.38 8.14
CA ARG A 438 40.67 4.61 9.08
C ARG A 438 40.16 3.25 9.53
N PHE A 439 40.40 2.89 10.78
CA PHE A 439 39.86 1.66 11.36
C PHE A 439 38.50 1.93 12.00
N GLU A 440 37.49 1.20 11.57
CA GLU A 440 36.16 1.25 12.16
C GLU A 440 36.03 0.21 13.27
N GLY A 441 35.85 0.66 14.51
CA GLY A 441 35.81 -0.23 15.67
C GLY A 441 34.54 -1.08 15.75
N VAL A 442 33.43 -0.59 15.19
CA VAL A 442 32.13 -1.28 15.23
C VAL A 442 32.16 -2.54 14.38
N THR A 443 32.59 -2.43 13.12
CA THR A 443 32.64 -3.56 12.19
C THR A 443 34.01 -4.24 12.14
N ARG A 444 35.04 -3.63 12.75
CA ARG A 444 36.43 -4.08 12.76
C ARG A 444 37.05 -4.20 11.36
N HIS A 445 36.82 -3.19 10.52
CA HIS A 445 37.39 -3.12 9.17
C HIS A 445 38.15 -1.81 8.93
N ASN A 446 39.14 -1.85 8.05
CA ASN A 446 39.97 -0.72 7.67
C ASN A 446 39.47 -0.10 6.36
N ILE A 447 39.45 1.23 6.29
CA ILE A 447 39.32 1.99 5.05
C ILE A 447 40.68 2.63 4.77
N CYS A 448 41.36 2.14 3.74
CA CYS A 448 42.69 2.61 3.34
C CYS A 448 42.60 3.45 2.06
N GLN A 449 43.70 4.08 1.64
CA GLN A 449 43.78 4.71 0.32
C GLN A 449 43.60 3.67 -0.81
N PRO A 450 42.95 4.03 -1.94
CA PRO A 450 42.39 5.35 -2.24
C PRO A 450 41.02 5.63 -1.59
N PHE A 451 40.33 4.60 -1.11
CA PHE A 451 38.92 4.66 -0.66
C PHE A 451 38.67 5.60 0.51
N VAL A 452 39.61 5.73 1.46
CA VAL A 452 39.40 6.59 2.64
C VAL A 452 39.23 8.06 2.27
N SER A 453 39.93 8.54 1.23
CA SER A 453 39.81 9.92 0.76
C SER A 453 38.42 10.23 0.21
N ILE A 454 37.82 9.26 -0.49
CA ILE A 454 36.48 9.36 -1.08
C ILE A 454 35.42 9.23 0.02
N TRP A 455 35.60 8.28 0.93
CA TRP A 455 34.69 8.08 2.05
C TRP A 455 34.61 9.35 2.91
N ASP A 456 35.73 9.96 3.28
CA ASP A 456 35.76 11.17 4.11
C ASP A 456 35.22 12.42 3.39
N SER A 457 35.38 12.52 2.07
CA SER A 457 35.06 13.76 1.33
C SER A 457 33.66 13.81 0.71
N LEU A 458 33.06 12.67 0.38
CA LEU A 458 31.82 12.63 -0.41
C LEU A 458 30.57 12.22 0.35
N GLY A 459 30.68 11.57 1.51
CA GLY A 459 29.45 11.17 2.21
C GLY A 459 29.60 10.42 3.52
N GLY A 460 30.77 9.85 3.80
CA GLY A 460 31.08 9.21 5.06
C GLY A 460 30.03 8.20 5.54
N LEU A 461 29.81 8.18 6.85
CA LEU A 461 28.89 7.26 7.49
C LEU A 461 27.41 7.42 7.03
N PRO A 462 26.87 8.65 6.90
CA PRO A 462 25.47 8.83 6.46
C PRO A 462 25.17 8.23 5.09
N VAL A 463 26.08 8.37 4.13
CA VAL A 463 25.85 7.95 2.73
C VAL A 463 26.37 6.53 2.48
N PHE A 464 27.58 6.20 2.91
CA PHE A 464 28.20 4.91 2.57
C PHE A 464 28.00 3.85 3.64
N GLY A 465 27.84 4.27 4.90
CA GLY A 465 27.79 3.36 6.04
C GLY A 465 29.17 2.85 6.46
N TYR A 466 29.18 1.89 7.38
CA TYR A 466 30.41 1.26 7.84
C TYR A 466 31.02 0.31 6.79
N PRO A 467 32.35 0.14 6.76
CA PRO A 467 32.99 -0.89 5.94
C PRO A 467 32.62 -2.28 6.45
N LEU A 468 32.33 -3.20 5.52
CA LEU A 468 31.93 -4.59 5.81
C LEU A 468 32.98 -5.63 5.39
N THR A 469 33.94 -5.22 4.57
CA THR A 469 35.04 -6.06 4.12
C THR A 469 36.34 -5.26 4.17
N GLU A 470 37.48 -5.95 4.14
CA GLU A 470 38.72 -5.33 3.65
C GLU A 470 38.65 -5.20 2.11
N PRO A 471 39.50 -4.38 1.47
CA PRO A 471 39.59 -4.35 0.01
C PRO A 471 40.04 -5.70 -0.56
N PHE A 472 39.39 -6.18 -1.63
CA PHE A 472 39.75 -7.41 -2.33
C PHE A 472 39.49 -7.31 -3.83
N GLU A 473 40.03 -8.25 -4.61
CA GLU A 473 39.81 -8.27 -6.06
C GLU A 473 38.48 -8.96 -6.42
N GLU A 474 37.66 -8.27 -7.19
CA GLU A 474 36.41 -8.77 -7.78
C GLU A 474 36.41 -8.41 -9.27
N ASN A 475 36.31 -9.41 -10.15
CA ASN A 475 36.26 -9.22 -11.61
C ASN A 475 37.40 -8.35 -12.18
N GLY A 476 38.60 -8.44 -11.60
CA GLY A 476 39.77 -7.66 -12.01
C GLY A 476 39.81 -6.23 -11.50
N MET A 477 38.90 -5.83 -10.60
CA MET A 477 38.91 -4.55 -9.91
C MET A 477 39.12 -4.75 -8.42
N ILE A 478 39.85 -3.82 -7.77
CA ILE A 478 39.89 -3.79 -6.31
C ILE A 478 38.61 -3.13 -5.84
N VAL A 479 37.85 -3.83 -5.00
CA VAL A 479 36.59 -3.36 -4.45
C VAL A 479 36.62 -3.40 -2.92
N GLN A 480 35.79 -2.57 -2.31
CA GLN A 480 35.46 -2.67 -0.89
C GLN A 480 33.97 -2.44 -0.69
N TYR A 481 33.32 -3.32 0.08
CA TYR A 481 31.91 -3.18 0.40
C TYR A 481 31.73 -2.41 1.71
N PHE A 482 30.75 -1.52 1.68
CA PHE A 482 30.21 -0.79 2.81
C PHE A 482 28.75 -1.17 2.99
N GLU A 483 28.10 -0.72 4.06
CA GLU A 483 26.69 -1.07 4.29
C GLU A 483 25.78 -0.70 3.13
N ARG A 484 25.99 0.45 2.46
CA ARG A 484 25.08 0.97 1.44
C ARG A 484 25.63 0.93 0.00
N THR A 485 26.92 0.68 -0.17
CA THR A 485 27.57 0.80 -1.48
C THR A 485 28.80 -0.09 -1.62
N ARG A 486 29.29 -0.22 -2.86
CA ARG A 486 30.56 -0.85 -3.21
C ARG A 486 31.46 0.19 -3.83
N PHE A 487 32.64 0.40 -3.26
CA PHE A 487 33.67 1.22 -3.90
C PHE A 487 34.46 0.35 -4.87
N GLU A 488 34.74 0.87 -6.06
CA GLU A 488 35.46 0.18 -7.13
C GLU A 488 36.65 1.04 -7.55
N TRP A 489 37.86 0.53 -7.40
CA TRP A 489 39.05 1.22 -7.86
C TRP A 489 39.20 1.06 -9.37
N GLN A 490 39.02 2.16 -10.10
CA GLN A 490 39.11 2.27 -11.55
C GLN A 490 40.06 3.43 -11.91
N PRO A 491 41.38 3.21 -11.90
CA PRO A 491 42.34 4.28 -12.13
C PRO A 491 42.17 4.90 -13.53
N GLY A 492 42.05 6.22 -13.60
CA GLY A 492 41.85 6.97 -14.83
C GLY A 492 40.40 7.06 -15.33
N ALA A 493 39.40 6.72 -14.51
CA ALA A 493 38.00 6.93 -14.85
C ALA A 493 37.66 8.43 -14.96
N TRP A 494 36.77 8.78 -15.89
CA TRP A 494 36.36 10.17 -16.12
C TRP A 494 35.34 10.65 -15.08
N PRO A 495 35.44 11.91 -14.57
CA PRO A 495 36.50 12.87 -14.85
C PRO A 495 37.84 12.36 -14.33
N ASP A 496 38.93 12.54 -15.10
CA ASP A 496 40.27 11.91 -15.01
C ASP A 496 41.00 11.93 -13.63
N ARG A 497 40.30 12.32 -12.56
CA ARG A 497 40.71 12.44 -11.16
C ARG A 497 39.88 11.58 -10.20
N MET A 498 38.81 10.91 -10.66
CA MET A 498 37.98 10.02 -9.84
C MET A 498 38.42 8.57 -10.08
N ASP A 499 39.53 8.17 -9.46
CA ASP A 499 40.04 6.78 -9.55
C ASP A 499 39.15 5.77 -8.80
N VAL A 500 38.09 6.22 -8.14
CA VAL A 500 37.15 5.40 -7.38
C VAL A 500 35.74 5.70 -7.87
N LEU A 501 35.04 4.66 -8.30
CA LEU A 501 33.63 4.71 -8.67
C LEU A 501 32.79 3.95 -7.63
N PHE A 502 31.47 4.19 -7.66
CA PHE A 502 30.51 3.41 -6.89
C PHE A 502 29.83 2.39 -7.79
N GLY A 503 29.81 1.14 -7.35
CA GLY A 503 29.19 0.03 -8.05
C GLY A 503 27.69 0.24 -8.23
N ARG A 504 27.13 -0.38 -9.28
CA ARG A 504 25.72 -0.22 -9.67
C ARG A 504 24.77 -1.08 -8.83
N LEU A 505 24.99 -1.13 -7.51
CA LEU A 505 24.21 -1.99 -6.61
C LEU A 505 22.71 -1.70 -6.65
N GLY A 506 22.32 -0.45 -6.95
CA GLY A 506 20.91 -0.09 -7.15
C GLY A 506 20.31 -0.72 -8.40
N ALA A 507 21.02 -0.68 -9.53
CA ALA A 507 20.61 -1.37 -10.76
C ALA A 507 20.58 -2.90 -10.57
N GLU A 508 21.62 -3.48 -9.97
CA GLU A 508 21.71 -4.91 -9.70
C GLU A 508 20.58 -5.38 -8.76
N ALA A 509 20.21 -4.56 -7.77
CA ALA A 509 19.08 -4.85 -6.89
C ALA A 509 17.74 -4.75 -7.61
N LEU A 510 17.53 -3.72 -8.45
CA LEU A 510 16.34 -3.58 -9.26
C LEU A 510 16.16 -4.77 -10.20
N GLU A 511 17.20 -5.16 -10.93
CA GLU A 511 17.18 -6.31 -11.85
C GLU A 511 16.80 -7.62 -11.14
N ARG A 512 17.27 -7.82 -9.90
CA ARG A 512 16.89 -8.99 -9.09
C ARG A 512 15.43 -8.95 -8.67
N GLU A 513 14.91 -7.80 -8.26
CA GLU A 513 13.50 -7.68 -7.87
C GLU A 513 12.57 -7.85 -9.09
N LEU A 514 12.95 -7.31 -10.25
CA LEU A 514 12.17 -7.47 -11.49
C LEU A 514 12.21 -8.90 -12.07
N ALA A 515 13.19 -9.71 -11.68
CA ALA A 515 13.34 -11.10 -12.12
C ALA A 515 12.66 -12.12 -11.19
N ARG A 516 12.17 -11.69 -10.03
CA ARG A 516 11.30 -12.49 -9.15
C ARG A 516 9.87 -12.44 -9.65
#